data_AF-A0A3B4ZRE0-F1
#
_entry.id   AF-A0A3B4ZRE0-F1
#
_cell.length_a   1.000
_cell.length_b   1.000
_cell.length_c   1.000
_cell.angle_alpha   90.00
_cell.angle_beta   90.00
_cell.angle_gamma   90.00
#
_symmetry.space_group_name_H-M   'P 1'
#
loop_
_entity.id
_entity.type
_entity.pdbx_description
1 polymer ?
#
loop_
_entity_poly.entity_id
_entity_poly.type
_entity_poly.pdbx_seq_one_letter_code
_entity_poly.pdbx_strand_id
1 'polypeptide(L)'
;MYCTEFLHSNGTCVACPVCLPGEQLSEDCGFGDGGEGVCILCEEGKFSTETGVAPCRRCTQCRLLNRLLEATCSPTSDALCGRCLPGYYELRSMTGEAELLCVPCYHRDTVHRECLLLTPQGSKTLVLIGSATASLIFGVALLLWNVWYFCYLSTSVFCLFD
;
A
#
# COMPACT_ATOMS: atom_id res chain seq x y z
N MET A 1 -51.81 -0.74 0.71
CA MET A 1 -51.30 0.37 1.54
C MET A 1 -49.79 0.27 1.46
N TYR A 2 -49.11 1.24 0.84
CA TYR A 2 -47.66 1.22 0.64
C TYR A 2 -47.03 2.14 1.69
N CYS A 3 -46.35 1.57 2.68
CA CYS A 3 -45.58 2.32 3.68
C CYS A 3 -44.11 2.34 3.24
N THR A 4 -43.48 3.51 3.20
CA THR A 4 -42.02 3.63 3.02
C THR A 4 -41.27 3.39 4.33
N GLU A 5 -41.90 3.72 5.44
CA GLU A 5 -41.44 3.46 6.82
C GLU A 5 -41.91 2.08 7.30
N PHE A 6 -42.00 1.82 8.61
CA PHE A 6 -42.50 0.54 9.13
C PHE A 6 -44.02 0.55 9.39
N LEU A 7 -44.64 -0.64 9.34
CA LEU A 7 -46.07 -0.81 9.62
C LEU A 7 -46.26 -1.20 11.09
N HIS A 8 -46.88 -0.31 11.87
CA HIS A 8 -47.18 -0.59 13.27
C HIS A 8 -48.37 -1.56 13.40
N SER A 9 -48.44 -2.27 14.53
CA SER A 9 -49.47 -3.31 14.80
C SER A 9 -50.92 -2.83 14.69
N ASN A 10 -51.16 -1.53 14.86
CA ASN A 10 -52.46 -0.87 14.68
C ASN A 10 -52.82 -0.57 13.21
N GLY A 11 -51.98 -0.96 12.24
CA GLY A 11 -52.17 -0.70 10.81
C GLY A 11 -51.72 0.69 10.33
N THR A 12 -51.05 1.49 11.16
CA THR A 12 -50.52 2.80 10.76
C THR A 12 -49.06 2.72 10.32
N CYS A 13 -48.67 3.49 9.30
CA CYS A 13 -47.26 3.67 8.96
C CYS A 13 -46.61 4.64 9.97
N VAL A 14 -45.49 4.26 10.57
CA VAL A 14 -44.78 5.04 11.59
C VAL A 14 -43.34 5.24 11.13
N ALA A 15 -42.78 6.43 11.36
CA ALA A 15 -41.42 6.76 10.95
C ALA A 15 -40.38 5.91 11.67
N CYS A 16 -39.38 5.44 10.91
CA CYS A 16 -38.28 4.66 11.44
C CYS A 16 -37.46 5.45 12.47
N PRO A 17 -36.88 4.77 13.49
CA PRO A 17 -35.93 5.40 14.39
C PRO A 17 -34.70 5.86 13.60
N VAL A 18 -34.20 7.05 13.93
CA VAL A 18 -33.09 7.70 13.20
C VAL A 18 -31.86 7.73 14.09
N CYS A 19 -30.74 7.25 13.56
CA CYS A 19 -29.47 7.19 14.28
C CYS A 19 -28.53 8.33 13.88
N LEU A 20 -27.62 8.68 14.79
CA LEU A 20 -26.66 9.76 14.58
C LEU A 20 -25.46 9.28 13.74
N PRO A 21 -24.61 10.20 13.23
CA PRO A 21 -23.34 9.81 12.64
C PRO A 21 -22.53 8.95 13.62
N GLY A 22 -21.92 7.89 13.10
CA GLY A 22 -21.24 6.89 13.93
C GLY A 22 -22.14 5.77 14.47
N GLU A 23 -23.42 5.79 14.15
CA GLU A 23 -24.39 4.77 14.54
C GLU A 23 -25.15 4.20 13.34
N GLN A 24 -25.74 3.03 13.54
CA GLN A 24 -26.69 2.38 12.63
C GLN A 24 -27.82 1.73 13.43
N LEU A 25 -28.92 1.39 12.76
CA LEU A 25 -29.93 0.53 13.38
C LEU A 25 -29.40 -0.90 13.54
N SER A 26 -29.81 -1.55 14.62
CA SER A 26 -29.56 -2.98 14.85
C SER A 26 -30.31 -3.88 13.87
N GLU A 27 -31.45 -3.41 13.36
CA GLU A 27 -32.31 -4.08 12.40
C GLU A 27 -32.77 -3.07 11.35
N ASP A 28 -32.85 -3.49 10.08
CA ASP A 28 -33.32 -2.62 9.01
C ASP A 28 -34.76 -2.17 9.24
N CYS A 29 -35.09 -0.95 8.82
CA CYS A 29 -36.43 -0.38 8.96
C CYS A 29 -36.88 0.27 7.66
N GLY A 30 -38.11 -0.05 7.24
CA GLY A 30 -38.73 0.51 6.05
C GLY A 30 -39.61 -0.51 5.32
N PHE A 31 -40.31 -0.06 4.29
CA PHE A 31 -41.16 -0.90 3.43
C PHE A 31 -42.22 -1.74 4.17
N GLY A 32 -42.67 -1.26 5.33
CA GLY A 32 -43.62 -1.93 6.20
C GLY A 32 -43.00 -2.86 7.25
N ASP A 33 -41.67 -3.00 7.29
CA ASP A 33 -40.95 -3.90 8.20
C ASP A 33 -40.01 -3.14 9.16
N GLY A 34 -39.66 -3.78 10.27
CA GLY A 34 -38.80 -3.23 11.32
C GLY A 34 -39.52 -2.30 12.31
N GLY A 35 -38.78 -1.33 12.86
CA GLY A 35 -39.28 -0.33 13.81
C GLY A 35 -38.91 -0.56 15.28
N GLU A 36 -38.41 -1.76 15.62
CA GLU A 36 -37.88 -2.08 16.95
C GLU A 36 -36.35 -1.96 17.04
N GLY A 37 -35.69 -1.65 15.92
CA GLY A 37 -34.25 -1.45 15.86
C GLY A 37 -33.79 -0.30 16.75
N VAL A 38 -32.67 -0.50 17.44
CA VAL A 38 -32.02 0.51 18.28
C VAL A 38 -30.74 0.99 17.62
N CYS A 39 -30.33 2.22 17.93
CA CYS A 39 -29.07 2.75 17.44
C CYS A 39 -27.90 2.10 18.17
N ILE A 40 -27.00 1.50 17.38
CA ILE A 40 -25.77 0.87 17.84
C ILE A 40 -24.59 1.53 17.13
N LEU A 41 -23.44 1.57 17.80
CA LEU A 41 -22.22 2.13 17.24
C LEU A 41 -21.75 1.33 16.02
N CYS A 42 -21.17 2.02 15.04
CA CYS A 42 -20.48 1.37 13.94
C CYS A 42 -19.36 0.46 14.45
N GLU A 43 -19.27 -0.74 13.87
CA GLU A 43 -18.16 -1.66 14.13
C GLU A 43 -16.82 -1.07 13.64
N GLU A 44 -15.71 -1.60 14.16
CA GLU A 44 -14.37 -1.22 13.72
C GLU A 44 -14.22 -1.36 12.19
N GLY A 45 -13.67 -0.33 11.55
CA GLY A 45 -13.52 -0.28 10.10
C GLY A 45 -14.81 0.04 9.34
N LYS A 46 -15.87 0.51 10.02
CA LYS A 46 -17.07 1.09 9.41
C LYS A 46 -17.33 2.51 9.89
N PHE A 47 -18.11 3.26 9.11
CA PHE A 47 -18.49 4.63 9.43
C PHE A 47 -19.92 4.98 8.94
N SER A 48 -20.51 6.01 9.53
CA SER A 48 -21.72 6.68 9.04
C SER A 48 -21.58 8.19 9.23
N THR A 49 -21.76 8.96 8.14
CA THR A 49 -21.61 10.42 8.13
C THR A 49 -22.93 11.17 8.35
N GLU A 50 -24.05 10.51 8.09
CA GLU A 50 -25.37 11.15 8.01
C GLU A 50 -26.27 10.63 9.13
N THR A 51 -27.11 11.52 9.64
CA THR A 51 -28.19 11.16 10.54
C THR A 51 -29.28 10.46 9.72
N GLY A 52 -29.61 9.20 10.03
CA GLY A 52 -30.48 8.42 9.16
C GLY A 52 -30.77 7.00 9.66
N VAL A 53 -31.43 6.25 8.79
CA VAL A 53 -31.67 4.79 8.94
C VAL A 53 -30.60 3.96 8.22
N ALA A 54 -29.69 4.62 7.49
CA ALA A 54 -28.69 3.94 6.67
C ALA A 54 -27.69 3.16 7.54
N PRO A 55 -27.30 1.95 7.14
CA PRO A 55 -26.31 1.17 7.87
C PRO A 55 -24.90 1.77 7.74
N CYS A 56 -24.03 1.45 8.70
CA CYS A 56 -22.64 1.87 8.61
C CYS A 56 -21.95 1.22 7.39
N ARG A 57 -21.19 2.02 6.65
CA ARG A 57 -20.45 1.63 5.46
C ARG A 57 -19.02 1.25 5.81
N ARG A 58 -18.42 0.32 5.06
CA ARG A 58 -17.00 0.00 5.24
C ARG A 58 -16.13 1.18 4.87
N CYS A 59 -15.11 1.43 5.67
CA CYS A 59 -14.10 2.44 5.39
C CYS A 59 -13.36 2.14 4.07
N THR A 60 -13.08 3.18 3.31
CA THR A 60 -12.23 3.14 2.13
C THR A 60 -10.81 2.74 2.52
N GLN A 61 -10.23 1.80 1.78
CA GLN A 61 -8.85 1.36 1.99
C GLN A 61 -7.92 1.98 0.96
N CYS A 62 -7.32 3.13 1.27
CA CYS A 62 -6.47 3.87 0.32
C CYS A 62 -5.32 3.04 -0.26
N ARG A 63 -4.80 2.08 0.50
CA ARG A 63 -3.74 1.16 0.01
C ARG A 63 -4.22 0.24 -1.10
N LEU A 64 -5.46 -0.24 -1.06
CA LEU A 64 -6.05 -1.04 -2.16
C LEU A 64 -6.27 -0.20 -3.42
N LEU A 65 -6.35 1.12 -3.27
CA LEU A 65 -6.48 2.09 -4.36
C LEU A 65 -5.13 2.61 -4.88
N ASN A 66 -4.02 2.10 -4.34
CA ASN A 66 -2.67 2.61 -4.59
C ASN A 66 -2.52 4.11 -4.29
N ARG A 67 -3.20 4.60 -3.24
CA ARG A 67 -3.17 6.01 -2.79
C ARG A 67 -2.60 6.15 -1.38
N LEU A 68 -2.10 7.35 -1.09
CA LEU A 68 -1.66 7.73 0.25
C LEU A 68 -2.88 7.95 1.16
N LEU A 69 -2.80 7.48 2.41
CA LEU A 69 -3.80 7.81 3.43
C LEU A 69 -3.51 9.21 3.97
N GLU A 70 -4.45 10.13 3.81
CA GLU A 70 -4.35 11.51 4.32
C GLU A 70 -5.08 11.67 5.66
N ALA A 71 -6.25 11.04 5.81
CA ALA A 71 -6.96 10.98 7.08
C ALA A 71 -7.46 9.55 7.33
N THR A 72 -7.30 9.08 8.58
CA THR A 72 -7.81 7.78 9.00
C THR A 72 -9.33 7.79 9.05
N CYS A 73 -9.93 6.63 8.78
CA CYS A 73 -11.35 6.45 9.03
C CYS A 73 -11.67 6.60 10.51
N SER A 74 -12.87 7.08 10.81
CA SER A 74 -13.47 7.13 12.14
C SER A 74 -14.92 6.65 12.07
N PRO A 75 -15.61 6.38 13.19
CA PRO A 75 -17.02 6.00 13.14
C PRO A 75 -17.90 7.03 12.39
N THR A 76 -17.52 8.30 12.38
CA THR A 76 -18.32 9.39 11.78
C THR A 76 -17.81 9.86 10.41
N SER A 77 -16.69 9.33 9.92
CA SER A 77 -16.05 9.81 8.69
C SER A 77 -15.28 8.72 7.97
N ASP A 78 -15.38 8.68 6.64
CA ASP A 78 -14.54 7.78 5.84
C ASP A 78 -13.05 8.15 5.93
N ALA A 79 -12.19 7.22 5.51
CA ALA A 79 -10.80 7.52 5.21
C ALA A 79 -10.69 8.47 4.02
N LEU A 80 -9.80 9.44 4.11
CA LEU A 80 -9.47 10.32 3.00
C LEU A 80 -8.21 9.83 2.30
N CYS A 81 -8.35 9.55 1.01
CA CYS A 81 -7.25 9.10 0.15
C CYS A 81 -6.73 10.28 -0.67
N GLY A 82 -5.42 10.50 -0.60
CA GLY A 82 -4.72 11.53 -1.33
C GLY A 82 -4.24 11.08 -2.71
N ARG A 83 -3.09 11.63 -3.09
CA ARG A 83 -2.38 11.30 -4.33
C ARG A 83 -1.99 9.82 -4.42
N CYS A 84 -1.72 9.36 -5.64
CA CYS A 84 -1.17 8.04 -5.90
C CYS A 84 0.16 7.80 -5.17
N LEU A 85 0.39 6.55 -4.78
CA LEU A 85 1.66 6.09 -4.25
C LEU A 85 2.75 6.21 -5.33
N PRO A 86 4.03 6.36 -4.93
CA PRO A 86 5.15 6.27 -5.88
C PRO A 86 5.07 4.94 -6.63
N GLY A 87 5.18 4.98 -7.95
CA GLY A 87 4.95 3.79 -8.79
C GLY A 87 3.66 3.81 -9.58
N TYR A 88 2.75 4.75 -9.29
CA TYR A 88 1.39 4.75 -9.80
C TYR A 88 0.98 6.13 -10.32
N TYR A 89 0.12 6.14 -11.33
CA TYR A 89 -0.43 7.34 -11.97
C TYR A 89 -1.95 7.39 -11.89
N GLU A 90 -2.53 8.59 -11.97
CA GLU A 90 -3.98 8.78 -12.01
C GLU A 90 -4.51 8.54 -13.41
N LEU A 91 -5.45 7.61 -13.56
CA LEU A 91 -6.23 7.53 -14.79
C LEU A 91 -7.31 8.62 -14.75
N ARG A 92 -7.59 9.24 -15.89
CA ARG A 92 -8.72 10.18 -16.02
C ARG A 92 -9.72 9.58 -16.97
N SER A 93 -10.99 9.65 -16.60
CA SER A 93 -12.08 9.23 -17.45
C SER A 93 -12.19 10.15 -18.67
N MET A 94 -13.04 9.76 -19.62
CA MET A 94 -13.39 10.60 -20.78
C MET A 94 -13.97 11.97 -20.39
N THR A 95 -14.55 12.09 -19.18
CA THR A 95 -15.08 13.36 -18.65
C THR A 95 -14.01 14.19 -17.91
N GLY A 96 -12.79 13.68 -17.81
CA GLY A 96 -11.67 14.32 -17.11
C GLY A 96 -11.68 14.11 -15.60
N GLU A 97 -12.56 13.27 -15.08
CA GLU A 97 -12.60 12.91 -13.65
C GLU A 97 -11.51 11.90 -13.34
N ALA A 98 -10.77 12.10 -12.25
CA ALA A 98 -9.75 11.17 -11.83
C ALA A 98 -10.41 9.88 -11.34
N GLU A 99 -9.98 8.75 -11.88
CA GLU A 99 -10.39 7.44 -11.38
C GLU A 99 -9.86 7.23 -9.97
N LEU A 100 -10.67 6.53 -9.16
CA LEU A 100 -10.33 6.29 -7.77
C LEU A 100 -9.10 5.39 -7.62
N LEU A 101 -8.94 4.41 -8.51
CA LEU A 101 -7.81 3.48 -8.51
C LEU A 101 -6.63 4.07 -9.29
N CYS A 102 -5.45 4.12 -8.69
CA CYS A 102 -4.23 4.46 -9.42
C CYS A 102 -3.64 3.24 -10.13
N VAL A 103 -3.13 3.47 -11.34
CA VAL A 103 -2.59 2.42 -12.22
C VAL A 103 -1.07 2.36 -12.11
N PRO A 104 -0.47 1.17 -12.05
CA PRO A 104 0.98 1.05 -11.97
C PRO A 104 1.67 1.57 -13.24
N CYS A 105 2.75 2.30 -13.05
CA CYS A 105 3.65 2.73 -14.12
C CYS A 105 4.27 1.53 -14.83
N TYR A 106 4.43 1.64 -16.14
CA TYR A 106 5.18 0.69 -16.95
C TYR A 106 6.54 1.27 -17.36
N HIS A 107 7.55 0.42 -17.58
CA HIS A 107 8.94 0.82 -17.87
C HIS A 107 9.13 1.63 -19.17
N ARG A 108 8.10 1.71 -20.02
CA ARG A 108 8.10 2.53 -21.24
C ARG A 108 7.08 3.68 -21.19
N ASP A 109 6.55 3.99 -20.01
CA ASP A 109 5.64 5.11 -19.87
C ASP A 109 6.41 6.44 -19.98
N THR A 110 6.25 7.09 -21.13
CA THR A 110 6.82 8.41 -21.41
C THR A 110 5.77 9.52 -21.34
N VAL A 111 4.52 9.18 -21.04
CA VAL A 111 3.38 10.09 -21.09
C VAL A 111 3.10 10.64 -19.70
N HIS A 112 3.10 9.77 -18.68
CA HIS A 112 2.78 10.14 -17.31
C HIS A 112 4.04 10.65 -16.60
N ARG A 113 3.97 11.91 -16.14
CA ARG A 113 5.10 12.63 -15.53
C ARG A 113 5.60 11.95 -14.26
N GLU A 114 4.68 11.42 -13.48
CA GLU A 114 4.91 10.63 -12.26
C GLU A 114 5.70 9.35 -12.53
N CYS A 115 5.56 8.77 -13.74
CA CYS A 115 6.30 7.57 -14.14
C CYS A 115 7.72 7.90 -14.66
N LEU A 116 7.92 9.08 -15.25
CA LEU A 116 9.26 9.54 -15.66
C LEU A 116 10.24 9.64 -14.48
N LEU A 117 9.73 10.00 -13.30
CA LEU A 117 10.54 10.14 -12.08
C LEU A 117 11.01 8.81 -11.48
N LEU A 118 10.42 7.69 -11.91
CA LEU A 118 10.78 6.34 -11.48
C LEU A 118 11.73 5.66 -12.46
N THR A 119 12.04 6.29 -13.60
CA THR A 119 13.13 5.80 -14.45
C THR A 119 14.40 5.80 -13.58
N PRO A 120 15.05 4.64 -13.41
CA PRO A 120 16.19 4.56 -12.52
C PRO A 120 17.33 5.37 -13.13
N GLN A 121 17.59 6.55 -12.57
CA GLN A 121 18.95 7.09 -12.48
C GLN A 121 19.78 6.30 -11.45
N GLY A 122 19.64 4.97 -11.42
CA GLY A 122 19.97 4.14 -10.27
C GLY A 122 20.07 2.64 -10.55
N SER A 123 20.74 2.26 -11.64
CA SER A 123 21.54 1.03 -11.63
C SER A 123 22.84 1.28 -12.41
N LYS A 124 23.65 2.19 -11.86
CA LYS A 124 25.10 2.25 -12.07
C LYS A 124 25.78 2.27 -10.71
N THR A 125 25.42 1.30 -9.85
CA THR A 125 26.23 1.01 -8.66
C THR A 125 26.42 -0.49 -8.57
N LEU A 126 27.01 -1.03 -9.63
CA LEU A 126 27.75 -2.27 -9.57
C LEU A 126 28.96 -2.07 -10.49
N VAL A 127 30.14 -2.47 -10.01
CA VAL A 127 31.46 -2.35 -10.66
C VAL A 127 32.07 -0.94 -10.47
N LEU A 128 33.19 -0.68 -9.77
CA LEU A 128 34.35 -1.47 -9.39
C LEU A 128 34.77 -1.18 -7.92
N ILE A 129 34.73 -2.16 -7.03
CA ILE A 129 35.69 -2.21 -5.92
C ILE A 129 36.21 -3.64 -5.91
N GLY A 130 37.41 -3.87 -6.46
CA GLY A 130 38.00 -5.20 -6.44
C GLY A 130 39.13 -5.50 -7.41
N SER A 131 39.81 -4.51 -8.01
CA SER A 131 40.96 -4.79 -8.89
C SER A 131 42.33 -4.56 -8.23
N ALA A 132 42.41 -3.80 -7.13
CA ALA A 132 43.70 -3.53 -6.48
C ALA A 132 44.17 -4.68 -5.55
N THR A 133 43.24 -5.39 -4.90
CA THR A 133 43.57 -6.44 -3.93
C THR A 133 43.98 -7.76 -4.60
N ALA A 134 43.35 -8.11 -5.72
CA ALA A 134 43.65 -9.36 -6.44
C ALA A 134 45.07 -9.37 -7.03
N SER A 135 45.54 -8.24 -7.55
CA SER A 135 46.89 -8.10 -8.13
C SER A 135 48.00 -8.24 -7.09
N LEU A 136 47.78 -7.73 -5.87
CA LEU A 136 48.72 -7.90 -4.76
C LEU A 136 48.81 -9.37 -4.32
N ILE A 137 47.67 -10.06 -4.21
CA ILE A 137 47.64 -11.48 -3.81
C ILE A 137 48.33 -12.36 -4.86
N PHE A 138 48.07 -12.12 -6.15
CA PHE A 138 48.71 -12.89 -7.24
C PHE A 138 50.23 -12.65 -7.28
N GLY A 139 50.67 -11.41 -7.03
CA GLY A 139 52.10 -11.07 -6.92
C GLY A 139 52.79 -11.79 -5.75
N VAL A 140 52.17 -11.79 -4.57
CA VAL A 140 52.71 -12.49 -3.39
C VAL A 140 52.77 -14.01 -3.62
N ALA A 141 51.72 -14.60 -4.21
CA ALA A 141 51.70 -16.03 -4.52
C ALA A 141 52.79 -16.44 -5.53
N LEU A 142 53.04 -15.62 -6.55
CA LEU A 142 54.13 -15.88 -7.52
C LEU A 142 55.51 -15.77 -6.86
N LEU A 143 55.73 -14.81 -5.97
CA LEU A 143 56.98 -14.71 -5.23
C LEU A 143 57.21 -15.94 -4.35
N LEU A 144 56.20 -16.37 -3.59
CA LEU A 144 56.29 -17.56 -2.75
C LEU A 144 56.53 -18.83 -3.57
N TRP A 145 55.86 -18.97 -4.72
CA TRP A 145 56.10 -20.10 -5.62
C TRP A 145 57.53 -20.10 -6.19
N ASN A 146 58.05 -18.93 -6.59
CA ASN A 146 59.42 -18.81 -7.09
C ASN A 146 60.45 -19.14 -6.01
N VAL A 147 60.24 -18.68 -4.77
CA VAL A 147 61.10 -19.03 -3.62
C VAL A 147 61.06 -20.53 -3.36
N TRP A 148 59.88 -21.14 -3.34
CA TRP A 148 59.74 -22.59 -3.14
C TRP A 148 60.38 -23.40 -4.27
N TYR A 149 60.17 -22.99 -5.53
CA TYR A 149 60.78 -23.63 -6.70
C TYR A 149 62.31 -23.52 -6.68
N PHE A 150 62.85 -22.35 -6.28
CA PHE A 150 64.28 -22.17 -6.08
C PHE A 150 64.82 -23.05 -4.93
N CYS A 151 64.13 -23.14 -3.78
CA CYS A 151 64.53 -24.04 -2.70
C CYS A 151 64.43 -25.52 -3.13
N TYR A 152 63.51 -25.90 -4.01
CA TYR A 152 63.36 -27.28 -4.50
C TYR A 152 64.46 -27.67 -5.50
N LEU A 153 64.83 -26.75 -6.39
CA LEU A 153 65.85 -26.99 -7.43
C LEU A 153 67.28 -26.85 -6.90
N SER A 154 67.47 -26.07 -5.84
CA SER A 154 68.74 -25.93 -5.13
C SER A 154 68.77 -26.96 -3.99
N THR A 155 69.48 -28.08 -4.12
CA THR A 155 69.71 -29.05 -3.03
C THR A 155 70.64 -28.49 -1.94
N SER A 156 70.38 -27.28 -1.46
CA SER A 156 71.23 -26.51 -0.53
C SER A 156 70.39 -25.99 0.64
N VAL A 157 70.74 -26.46 1.83
CA VAL A 157 70.04 -26.32 3.13
C VAL A 157 70.10 -24.89 3.70
N PHE A 158 69.62 -23.88 2.97
CA PHE A 158 69.64 -22.48 3.42
C PHE A 158 68.25 -21.79 3.36
N CYS A 159 67.16 -22.54 3.38
CA CYS A 159 65.82 -21.97 3.61
C CYS A 159 65.45 -22.17 5.10
N LEU A 160 66.18 -21.50 6.00
CA LEU A 160 65.90 -21.40 7.43
C LEU A 160 66.26 -19.97 7.87
N PHE A 161 65.28 -19.28 8.48
CA PHE A 161 65.27 -17.91 9.02
C PHE A 161 65.09 -16.79 7.97
N ASP A 162 64.20 -15.81 8.15
CA ASP A 162 63.50 -15.28 9.34
C ASP A 162 62.05 -14.90 8.96
#